data_AF-A0A973AJ46-F1
#
_entry.id   AF-A0A973AJ46-F1
#
_cell.length_a   1.000
_cell.length_b   1.000
_cell.length_c   1.000
_cell.angle_alpha   90.00
_cell.angle_beta   90.00
_cell.angle_gamma   90.00
#
_symmetry.space_group_name_H-M   'P 1'
#
loop_
_entity.id
_entity.type
_entity.pdbx_description
1 polymer ?
#
loop_
_entity_poly.entity_id
_entity_poly.type
_entity_poly.pdbx_seq_one_letter_code
_entity_poly.pdbx_strand_id
1 'polypeptide(L)' 'MAKTKVSTLNLRIEPNLKEAVREAAAREHRSVANMVEMLIRRHCDQSGITIPEQNDFFPGTSNG' A
#
# COMPACT_ATOMS: atom_id res chain seq x y z
N MET A 1 -17.30 11.15 4.98
CA MET A 1 -15.91 10.69 4.79
C MET A 1 -15.97 9.26 4.29
N ALA A 2 -15.56 9.01 3.04
CA ALA A 2 -15.64 7.69 2.41
C ALA A 2 -14.84 6.68 3.24
N LYS A 3 -15.47 5.55 3.59
CA LYS A 3 -14.80 4.45 4.31
C LYS A 3 -13.73 3.87 3.40
N THR A 4 -12.48 4.28 3.57
CA THR A 4 -11.33 3.59 2.98
C THR A 4 -11.40 2.14 3.46
N LYS A 5 -11.68 1.19 2.56
CA LYS A 5 -11.71 -0.23 2.91
C LYS A 5 -10.24 -0.63 3.09
N VAL A 6 -9.83 -0.77 4.35
CA VAL A 6 -8.49 -1.23 4.70
C VAL A 6 -8.58 -2.74 4.94
N SER A 7 -7.68 -3.49 4.32
CA SER A 7 -7.52 -4.94 4.55
C SER A 7 -6.16 -5.20 5.19
N THR A 8 -6.11 -6.04 6.21
CA THR A 8 -4.88 -6.37 6.94
C THR A 8 -4.01 -7.35 6.15
N LEU A 9 -2.75 -6.99 5.91
CA LEU A 9 -1.73 -7.88 5.32
C LEU A 9 -0.78 -8.37 6.42
N ASN A 10 -0.72 -9.68 6.67
CA ASN A 10 0.25 -10.28 7.58
C ASN A 10 1.50 -10.69 6.81
N LEU A 11 2.64 -10.08 7.13
CA LEU A 11 3.92 -10.32 6.46
C LEU A 11 4.92 -10.99 7.42
N ARG A 12 5.53 -12.09 6.98
CA ARG A 12 6.69 -12.69 7.67
C ARG A 12 7.95 -12.36 6.89
N ILE A 13 8.90 -11.72 7.56
CA ILE A 13 10.21 -11.34 7.02
C ILE A 13 11.29 -11.62 8.04
N GLU A 14 12.52 -11.70 7.57
CA GLU A 14 13.69 -11.80 8.45
C GLU A 14 13.80 -10.57 9.37
N PRO A 15 14.30 -10.74 10.61
CA PRO A 15 14.43 -9.64 11.56
C PRO A 15 15.32 -8.52 11.04
N ASN A 16 16.40 -8.84 10.32
CA ASN A 16 17.29 -7.84 9.73
C ASN A 16 16.59 -6.98 8.68
N LEU A 17 15.72 -7.59 7.86
CA LEU A 17 14.95 -6.88 6.85
C LEU A 17 13.90 -5.95 7.49
N LYS A 18 13.31 -6.36 8.61
CA LYS A 18 12.39 -5.52 9.39
C LYS A 18 13.07 -4.24 9.89
N GLU A 19 14.31 -4.33 10.37
CA GLU A 19 15.04 -3.15 10.84
C GLU A 19 15.45 -2.25 9.67
N ALA A 20 15.89 -2.83 8.55
CA ALA A 20 16.18 -2.07 7.34
C ALA A 20 14.96 -1.29 6.81
N VAL A 21 13.78 -1.92 6.77
CA VAL A 21 12.56 -1.21 6.30
C VAL A 21 12.10 -0.16 7.30
N ARG A 22 12.33 -0.36 8.60
CA ARG A 22 12.06 0.64 9.64
C ARG A 22 12.93 1.88 9.44
N GLU A 23 14.23 1.71 9.21
CA GLU A 23 15.12 2.83 8.92
C GLU A 23 14.74 3.56 7.65
N ALA A 24 14.44 2.84 6.57
CA ALA A 24 14.01 3.43 5.31
C ALA A 24 12.72 4.26 5.50
N ALA A 25 11.73 3.70 6.19
CA ALA A 25 10.49 4.40 6.50
C ALA A 25 10.72 5.65 7.36
N ALA A 26 11.62 5.59 8.35
CA ALA A 26 11.98 6.72 9.19
C ALA A 26 12.64 7.86 8.39
N ARG A 27 13.52 7.53 7.44
CA ARG A 27 14.17 8.52 6.56
C ARG A 27 13.17 9.26 5.67
N GLU A 28 12.11 8.59 5.25
CA GLU A 28 11.05 9.17 4.43
C GLU A 28 9.90 9.78 5.26
N HIS A 29 10.01 9.83 6.60
CA HIS A 29 8.98 10.31 7.52
C HIS A 29 7.63 9.59 7.35
N ARG A 30 7.65 8.29 7.02
CA ARG A 30 6.46 7.47 6.78
C ARG A 30 6.43 6.27 7.72
N SER A 31 5.25 5.71 7.93
CA SER A 31 5.12 4.45 8.67
C SER A 31 5.64 3.27 7.84
N VAL A 32 6.06 2.20 8.51
CA VAL A 32 6.49 0.96 7.84
C VAL A 32 5.38 0.40 6.95
N ALA A 33 4.12 0.47 7.37
CA ALA A 33 2.99 0.03 6.57
C ALA A 33 2.89 0.82 5.25
N ASN A 34 3.02 2.15 5.33
CA ASN A 34 2.96 3.01 4.15
C ASN A 34 4.18 2.76 3.23
N MET A 35 5.36 2.56 3.81
CA MET A 35 6.56 2.18 3.06
C MET A 35 6.36 0.88 2.28
N VAL A 36 5.84 -0.16 2.95
CA VAL A 36 5.52 -1.45 2.32
C VAL A 36 4.48 -1.28 1.23
N GLU A 37 3.44 -0.46 1.44
CA GLU A 37 2.45 -0.17 0.39
C GLU A 37 3.09 0.45 -0.86
N MET A 38 3.97 1.44 -0.68
CA MET A 38 4.66 2.08 -1.81
C MET A 38 5.59 1.11 -2.55
N LEU A 39 6.30 0.25 -1.81
CA LEU A 39 7.14 -0.79 -2.42
C LEU A 39 6.31 -1.79 -3.23
N ILE A 40 5.16 -2.21 -2.72
CA ILE A 40 4.23 -3.09 -3.44
C ILE A 40 3.70 -2.39 -4.70
N ARG A 41 3.22 -1.14 -4.59
CA ARG A 41 2.73 -0.37 -5.75
C ARG A 41 3.80 -0.23 -6.83
N ARG A 42 5.03 0.12 -6.46
CA ARG A 42 6.15 0.26 -7.39
C ARG A 42 6.50 -1.07 -8.06
N HIS A 43 6.48 -2.17 -7.32
CA HIS A 43 6.75 -3.49 -7.89
C HIS A 43 5.66 -3.91 -8.87
N CYS A 44 4.38 -3.67 -8.54
CA CYS A 44 3.26 -3.93 -9.42
C CYS A 44 3.35 -3.10 -10.71
N ASP A 45 3.62 -1.80 -10.60
CA ASP A 45 3.82 -0.91 -11.76
C ASP A 45 4.92 -1.42 -12.70
N GLN A 46 6.09 -1.77 -12.14
CA GLN A 46 7.21 -2.35 -12.90
C GLN A 46 6.89 -3.71 -13.53
N SER A 47 5.98 -4.46 -12.92
CA SER A 47 5.54 -5.78 -13.39
C SER A 47 4.33 -5.70 -14.34
N GLY A 48 3.81 -4.50 -14.62
CA GLY A 48 2.60 -4.29 -15.42
C GLY A 48 1.30 -4.76 -14.73
N ILE A 49 1.31 -4.90 -13.41
CA ILE A 49 0.14 -5.28 -12.61
C ILE A 49 -0.62 -4.01 -12.23
N THR A 50 -1.78 -3.80 -12.84
CA THR A 50 -2.66 -2.68 -12.50
C THR A 50 -3.27 -2.89 -11.11
N ILE A 51 -2.96 -2.00 -10.17
CA ILE A 51 -3.66 -1.93 -8.89
C ILE A 51 -4.85 -0.99 -9.09
N PRO A 52 -6.11 -1.49 -9.07
CA PRO A 52 -7.27 -0.62 -9.13
C PRO A 52 -7.29 0.27 -7.89
N GLU A 53 -7.33 1.58 -8.09
CA GLU A 53 -7.58 2.52 -7.01
C GLU A 53 -8.97 2.20 -6.44
N GLN A 54 -9.16 2.27 -5.11
CA GLN A 54 -10.43 1.89 -4.47
C GLN A 54 -11.66 2.65 -5.02
N ASN A 55 -11.43 3.77 -5.73
CA ASN A 55 -12.47 4.54 -6.42
C ASN A 55 -13.02 3.86 -7.68
N ASP A 56 -12.26 2.94 -8.30
CA ASP A 56 -12.66 2.21 -9.52
C ASP A 56 -13.57 1.00 -9.23
N PHE A 57 -13.65 0.57 -7.96
CA PHE A 57 -14.49 -0.56 -7.54
C PHE A 57 -16.00 -0.23 -7.50
N PHE A 58 -16.39 1.02 -7.75
CA PHE A 58 -17.79 1.44 -7.82
C PHE A 58 -18.12 2.09 -9.16
N PRO A 59 -18.51 1.32 -10.19
CA PRO A 59 -19.21 1.88 -11.34
C PRO A 59 -20.61 2.31 -10.90
N GLY A 60 -20.76 3.60 -10.60
CA GLY A 60 -22.05 4.30 -10.62
C GLY A 60 -22.87 4.28 -9.32
N THR A 61 -22.93 5.44 -8.68
CA THR A 61 -24.22 6.06 -8.30
C THR A 61 -24.13 7.58 -8.52
N SER A 62 -24.24 8.00 -9.78
CA SER A 62 -24.71 9.37 -10.09
C SER A 62 -26.15 9.46 -9.58
N ASN A 63 -26.35 10.12 -8.44
CA ASN A 63 -27.68 10.58 -8.05
C ASN A 63 -27.85 11.99 -8.63
N GLY A 64 -28.84 12.12 -9.52
CA GLY A 64 -29.29 13.41 -10.08
C GLY A 64 -30.20 14.18 -9.13
#